data_AF-A0A378VHG8-F1
#
_entry.id   AF-A0A378VHG8-F1
#
_cell.length_a   1.000
_cell.length_b   1.000
_cell.length_c   1.000
_cell.angle_alpha   90.00
_cell.angle_beta   90.00
_cell.angle_gamma   90.00
#
_symmetry.space_group_name_H-M   'P 1'
#
loop_
_entity.id
_entity.type
_entity.pdbx_description
1 polymer ?
#
loop_
_entity_poly.entity_id
_entity_poly.type
_entity_poly.pdbx_seq_one_letter_code
_entity_poly.pdbx_strand_id
1 'polypeptide(L)' 'MARMVFCVKLNKEAEGMKFPPLPNELGKRIFENVSQEAWEAWTRTKRC' A
#
# COMPACT_ATOMS: atom_id res chain seq x y z
N MET A 1 -8.30 -7.05 13.14
CA MET A 1 -8.99 -5.89 12.52
C MET A 1 -8.09 -5.34 11.44
N ALA A 2 -8.59 -5.17 10.23
CA ALA A 2 -7.78 -4.64 9.14
C ALA A 2 -7.78 -3.11 9.22
N ARG A 3 -6.63 -2.46 9.01
CA ARG A 3 -6.59 -0.99 8.99
C ARG A 3 -7.23 -0.50 7.71
N MET A 4 -8.04 0.55 7.80
CA MET A 4 -8.55 1.26 6.63
C MET A 4 -7.57 2.40 6.33
N VAL A 5 -7.12 2.51 5.08
CA VAL A 5 -6.27 3.62 4.62
C VAL A 5 -6.88 4.24 3.37
N PHE A 6 -6.75 5.56 3.27
CA PHE A 6 -7.12 6.26 2.04
C PHE A 6 -6.03 6.02 0.99
N CYS A 7 -6.33 5.21 -0.01
CA CYS A 7 -5.35 4.87 -1.04
C CYS A 7 -5.25 6.00 -2.07
N VAL A 8 -4.10 6.68 -2.11
CA VAL A 8 -3.82 7.76 -3.07
C VAL A 8 -3.88 7.26 -4.52
N LYS A 9 -3.57 5.98 -4.75
CA LYS A 9 -3.56 5.40 -6.10
C LYS A 9 -4.96 5.06 -6.62
N LEU A 10 -5.87 4.65 -5.74
CA LEU A 10 -7.23 4.23 -6.09
C LEU A 10 -8.28 5.31 -5.77
N ASN A 11 -7.89 6.40 -5.09
CA ASN A 11 -8.77 7.47 -4.59
C ASN A 11 -10.00 6.94 -3.83
N LYS A 12 -9.82 5.84 -3.09
CA LYS A 12 -10.85 5.21 -2.25
C LYS A 12 -10.24 4.72 -0.95
N GLU A 13 -11.07 4.59 0.08
CA GLU A 13 -10.71 3.86 1.28
C GLU A 13 -10.62 2.37 0.97
N ALA A 14 -9.50 1.76 1.34
CA ALA A 14 -9.23 0.35 1.11
C ALA A 14 -8.40 -0.23 2.24
N GLU A 15 -8.26 -1.55 2.23
CA GLU A 15 -7.54 -2.26 3.28
C GLU A 15 -6.03 -1.96 3.21
N GLY A 16 -5.45 -1.49 4.31
CA GLY A 16 -4.02 -1.20 4.40
C GLY A 16 -3.17 -2.44 4.63
N MET A 17 -1.99 -2.48 4.03
CA MET A 17 -1.02 -3.58 4.13
C MET A 17 -0.56 -3.90 5.56
N LYS A 18 -0.69 -5.12 6.06
CA LYS A 18 -0.31 -5.48 7.45
C LYS A 18 1.11 -5.07 7.90
N PHE A 19 2.07 -5.01 6.98
CA PHE A 19 3.46 -4.62 7.27
C PHE A 19 4.01 -3.65 6.22
N PRO A 20 4.88 -2.70 6.61
CA PRO A 20 5.57 -1.85 5.66
C PRO A 20 6.55 -2.69 4.83
N PRO A 21 6.59 -2.50 3.49
CA PRO A 21 7.45 -3.30 2.62
C PRO A 21 8.94 -2.95 2.75
N LEU A 22 9.25 -1.76 3.27
CA LEU A 22 10.61 -1.25 3.41
C LEU A 22 10.78 -0.61 4.81
N PRO A 23 11.94 -0.77 5.48
CA PRO A 23 12.21 -0.20 6.79
C PRO A 23 12.65 1.29 6.75
N ASN A 24 12.49 1.96 5.60
CA ASN A 24 12.86 3.35 5.40
C ASN A 24 11.63 4.29 5.45
N GLU A 25 11.86 5.60 5.44
CA GLU A 25 10.77 6.59 5.45
C GLU A 25 9.82 6.45 4.25
N LEU A 26 10.35 6.05 3.09
CA LEU A 26 9.54 5.78 1.90
C LEU A 26 8.56 4.62 2.14
N GLY A 27 9.01 3.54 2.76
CA GLY A 27 8.17 2.40 3.15
C GLY A 27 7.07 2.80 4.12
N LYS A 28 7.37 3.69 5.06
CA LYS A 28 6.38 4.25 5.99
C LYS A 28 5.30 5.07 5.27
N ARG A 29 5.70 5.95 4.34
CA ARG A 29 4.75 6.71 3.50
C ARG A 29 3.87 5.81 2.64
N ILE A 30 4.45 4.77 2.05
CA ILE A 30 3.71 3.77 1.27
C ILE A 30 2.71 3.04 2.17
N PHE A 31 3.13 2.62 3.35
CA PHE A 31 2.26 1.93 4.31
C PHE A 31 1.07 2.79 4.78
N GLU A 32 1.26 4.09 4.93
CA GLU A 32 0.22 5.05 5.34
C GLU A 32 -0.74 5.43 4.21
N ASN A 33 -0.25 5.51 2.96
CA ASN A 33 -1.00 6.08 1.82
C ASN A 33 -1.41 5.06 0.74
N VAL A 34 -0.94 3.81 0.83
CA VAL A 34 -1.16 2.76 -0.19
C VAL A 34 -1.85 1.56 0.44
N SER A 35 -2.94 1.12 -0.18
CA SER A 35 -3.66 -0.09 0.22
C SER A 35 -2.97 -1.36 -0.27
N GLN A 36 -3.34 -2.49 0.33
CA GLN A 36 -2.85 -3.81 -0.08
C GLN A 36 -3.17 -4.11 -1.55
N GLU A 37 -4.38 -3.78 -2.01
CA GLU A 37 -4.82 -3.95 -3.41
C GLU A 37 -3.89 -3.21 -4.39
N ALA A 38 -3.57 -1.94 -4.09
CA ALA A 38 -2.70 -1.13 -4.93
C ALA A 38 -1.24 -1.66 -4.94
N TRP A 39 -0.77 -2.18 -3.80
CA TRP A 39 0.56 -2.76 -3.69
C TRP A 39 0.71 -4.10 -4.43
N GLU A 40 -0.31 -4.96 -4.36
CA GLU A 40 -0.35 -6.20 -5.13
C GLU A 40 -0.38 -5.93 -6.63
N ALA A 41 -1.19 -4.95 -7.08
CA ALA A 41 -1.20 -4.50 -8.46
C ALA A 41 0.18 -3.98 -8.91
N TRP A 42 0.85 -3.17 -8.08
CA TRP A 42 2.20 -2.67 -8.35
C TRP A 42 3.24 -3.79 -8.43
N THR A 43 3.16 -4.79 -7.55
CA THR A 43 4.06 -5.95 -7.54
C THR A 43 3.89 -6.80 -8.81
N ARG A 44 2.67 -6.91 -9.35
CA ARG A 44 2.42 -7.55 -10.65
C ARG A 44 3.06 -6.76 -11.80
N THR A 45 2.99 -5.43 -11.77
CA THR A 45 3.62 -4.56 -12.80
C THR A 45 5.16 -4.61 -12.75
N LYS A 46 5.76 -4.89 -11.59
CA LYS A 46 7.22 -5.03 -11.44
C LYS A 46 7.83 -6.21 -12.17
N ARG A 47 7.02 -7.07 -12.81
CA ARG A 47 7.48 -8.21 -13.59
C ARG A 47 7.89 -7.76 -15.00
N CYS A 48 9.13 -7.26 -15.11
CA CYS A 48 9.94 -7.31 -16.32
C CYS A 48 11.25 -8.01 -15.98
#